data_AF-A0A1A3C533-F1
#
_entry.id   AF-A0A1A3C533-F1
#
_cell.length_a   1.000
_cell.length_b   1.000
_cell.length_c   1.000
_cell.angle_alpha   90.00
_cell.angle_beta   90.00
_cell.angle_gamma   90.00
#
_symmetry.space_group_name_H-M   'P 1'
#
loop_
_entity.id
_entity.type
_entity.pdbx_description
1 polymer ?
#
loop_
_entity_poly.entity_id
_entity_poly.type
_entity_poly.pdbx_seq_one_letter_code
_entity_poly.pdbx_strand_id
1 'polypeptide(L)'
;MRRTRWGPSARPATRLLRPVVPSVLSVAMLMSTPGLADADPAADSMAALIANVAKANQRMQDLTAEIQTEQESVNKALVDVETARDNATAAGHDVEASQQAVKDANAAIAAAQHRFNTFAAATYMNGPSGSYLTATSPEDMIATQSAAETLTASSQAVMDKLQRARTEQVNKESAARLAKQKADKAAADAKASQDAAVAALTDSKRKFNDQRELATRLAAERDQAQAKLEAAQREWAAGHGSSGVAASGDRWDPGAPAGAPHSGGRRWDGLWDPTLPMVPSANVPGDPIAVINQVLGISATSTQVTAGMGRSFLQQLGILKPDDTGITNASPGGTAGRIPRVYGRQATEYVIRRGMSQIGVPYSWGGGNAAGPSKGIDSGAGITGFDCSGLVLYSFAGVGIKLPHYSGSQYNLGRKIPSAQMRRGDVIFYGPGGSQHVTIYLGDGQMLEAPDIGLKVRVAPVRTSGMTPYVVRYIEW
;
A
#
# COMPACT_ATOMS: atom_id res chain seq x y z
N MET A 1 -39.13 33.12 31.91
CA MET A 1 -39.40 32.35 33.14
C MET A 1 -38.93 30.92 32.95
N ARG A 2 -38.36 30.35 34.02
CA ARG A 2 -37.91 28.95 34.27
C ARG A 2 -36.56 28.52 33.67
N ARG A 3 -35.57 28.64 34.57
CA ARG A 3 -34.28 27.94 34.63
C ARG A 3 -34.49 26.46 35.00
N THR A 4 -33.64 25.58 34.48
CA THR A 4 -33.16 24.39 35.21
C THR A 4 -31.69 24.13 34.86
N ARG A 5 -30.85 24.16 35.90
CA ARG A 5 -29.46 23.71 35.95
C ARG A 5 -29.45 22.20 36.22
N TRP A 6 -28.40 21.50 35.79
CA TRP A 6 -27.56 20.63 36.65
C TRP A 6 -26.26 20.24 35.93
N GLY A 7 -25.19 20.08 36.71
CA GLY A 7 -23.79 20.24 36.30
C GLY A 7 -23.05 18.98 35.86
N PRO A 8 -21.77 19.12 35.44
CA PRO A 8 -20.93 18.01 34.98
C PRO A 8 -20.09 17.41 36.12
N SER A 9 -20.01 16.08 36.16
CA SER A 9 -19.20 15.30 37.10
C SER A 9 -17.79 15.07 36.56
N ALA A 10 -16.82 15.52 37.33
CA ALA A 10 -15.39 15.33 37.15
C ALA A 10 -14.95 13.88 37.44
N ARG A 11 -13.95 13.40 36.71
CA ARG A 11 -13.10 12.26 37.10
C ARG A 11 -11.64 12.76 37.17
N PRO A 12 -10.94 12.68 38.30
CA PRO A 12 -9.53 13.03 38.35
C PRO A 12 -8.65 11.81 38.03
N ALA A 13 -7.61 12.08 37.24
CA ALA A 13 -6.51 11.17 36.95
C ALA A 13 -5.61 11.02 38.18
N THR A 14 -5.43 9.78 38.64
CA THR A 14 -4.50 9.41 39.70
C THR A 14 -3.06 9.42 39.16
N ARG A 15 -2.30 10.47 39.51
CA ARG A 15 -0.82 10.48 39.43
C ARG A 15 -0.26 9.74 40.64
N LEU A 16 0.41 8.60 40.42
CA LEU A 16 1.24 7.93 41.42
C LEU A 16 2.59 8.67 41.54
N LEU A 17 2.69 9.57 42.51
CA LEU A 17 3.95 10.06 43.07
C LEU A 17 4.39 9.08 44.17
N ARG A 18 5.56 8.47 44.03
CA ARG A 18 6.22 7.71 45.10
C ARG A 18 6.96 8.68 46.04
N PRO A 19 6.85 8.54 47.38
CA PRO A 19 7.58 9.37 48.32
C PRO A 19 8.99 8.81 48.59
N VAL A 20 9.94 9.74 48.69
CA VAL A 20 11.28 9.53 49.26
C VAL A 20 11.15 9.69 50.78
N VAL A 21 11.66 8.73 51.55
CA VAL A 21 11.91 8.89 53.00
C VAL A 21 13.35 8.43 53.28
N PRO A 22 14.14 9.20 54.05
CA PRO A 22 15.51 8.87 54.40
C PRO A 22 15.53 7.93 55.62
N SER A 23 16.51 7.04 55.69
CA SER A 23 16.76 6.26 56.91
C SER A 23 18.26 6.15 57.12
N VAL A 24 18.76 7.05 57.95
CA VAL A 24 20.04 6.98 58.65
C VAL A 24 19.79 6.16 59.92
N LEU A 25 20.54 5.08 60.13
CA LEU A 25 20.82 4.54 61.47
C LEU A 25 22.09 3.67 61.42
N SER A 26 23.14 4.24 61.98
CA SER A 26 24.44 3.64 62.30
C SER A 26 24.34 2.81 63.58
N VAL A 27 25.08 1.69 63.71
CA VAL A 27 25.88 1.33 64.90
C VAL A 27 27.00 0.36 64.48
N ALA A 28 28.19 0.62 65.00
CA ALA A 28 29.47 -0.04 64.76
C ALA A 28 29.68 -1.34 65.55
N MET A 29 30.51 -2.25 65.00
CA MET A 29 31.38 -3.14 65.79
C MET A 29 32.72 -3.33 65.06
N LEU A 30 33.79 -3.28 65.86
CA LEU A 30 35.19 -3.04 65.49
C LEU A 30 36.02 -4.35 65.38
N MET A 31 37.00 -4.34 64.46
CA MET A 31 38.34 -4.97 64.49
C MET A 31 38.53 -6.48 64.30
N SER A 32 39.18 -6.86 63.19
CA SER A 32 40.44 -7.65 63.07
C SER A 32 40.80 -7.90 61.59
N THR A 33 42.09 -7.82 61.24
CA THR A 33 42.81 -7.68 59.94
C THR A 33 42.75 -8.89 58.96
N PRO A 34 43.41 -8.90 57.76
CA PRO A 34 44.00 -7.86 56.90
C PRO A 34 43.49 -7.89 55.42
N GLY A 35 43.85 -6.88 54.62
CA GLY A 35 43.78 -6.92 53.15
C GLY A 35 42.67 -6.06 52.56
N LEU A 36 42.90 -4.75 52.45
CA LEU A 36 42.18 -3.93 51.48
C LEU A 36 42.57 -4.46 50.10
N ALA A 37 41.64 -5.13 49.42
CA ALA A 37 41.70 -5.24 47.98
C ALA A 37 41.52 -3.81 47.44
N ASP A 38 42.61 -3.20 46.97
CA ASP A 38 42.51 -2.01 46.13
C ASP A 38 41.62 -2.38 44.93
N ALA A 39 40.44 -1.76 44.85
CA ALA A 39 39.61 -1.86 43.67
C ALA A 39 40.38 -1.22 42.51
N ASP A 40 40.82 -2.04 41.56
CA ASP A 40 41.58 -1.58 40.40
C ASP A 40 40.72 -0.60 39.59
N PRO A 41 41.05 0.71 39.57
CA PRO A 41 40.26 1.72 38.84
C PRO A 41 40.25 1.45 37.32
N ALA A 42 41.21 0.67 36.80
CA ALA A 42 41.22 0.25 35.41
C ALA A 42 40.11 -0.77 35.10
N ALA A 43 39.82 -1.69 36.03
CA ALA A 43 38.77 -2.70 35.87
C ALA A 43 37.35 -2.08 35.87
N ASP A 44 37.11 -1.08 36.73
CA ASP A 44 35.84 -0.32 36.76
C ASP A 44 35.62 0.50 35.48
N SER A 45 36.70 1.07 34.91
CA SER A 45 36.64 1.82 33.65
C SER A 45 36.32 0.91 32.45
N MET A 46 36.81 -0.32 32.45
CA MET A 46 36.53 -1.32 31.41
C MET A 46 35.08 -1.81 31.48
N ALA A 47 34.58 -2.09 32.69
CA ALA A 47 33.18 -2.48 32.90
C ALA A 47 32.21 -1.39 32.40
N ALA A 48 32.54 -0.11 32.64
CA ALA A 48 31.77 1.02 32.12
C ALA A 48 31.80 1.09 30.57
N LEU A 49 32.94 0.85 29.93
CA LEU A 49 33.06 0.82 28.47
C LEU A 49 32.26 -0.34 27.84
N ILE A 50 32.33 -1.54 28.44
CA ILE A 50 31.53 -2.71 28.00
C ILE A 50 30.02 -2.40 28.10
N ALA A 51 29.58 -1.82 29.21
CA ALA A 51 28.19 -1.42 29.40
C ALA A 51 27.75 -0.35 28.38
N ASN A 52 28.62 0.61 28.05
CA ASN A 52 28.34 1.65 27.07
C ASN A 52 28.25 1.10 25.64
N VAL A 53 29.13 0.16 25.26
CA VAL A 53 29.04 -0.56 23.96
C VAL A 53 27.75 -1.37 23.87
N ALA A 54 27.39 -2.11 24.93
CA ALA A 54 26.14 -2.86 24.98
C ALA A 54 24.91 -1.94 24.84
N LYS A 55 24.91 -0.78 25.50
CA LYS A 55 23.84 0.22 25.41
C LYS A 55 23.74 0.85 24.02
N ALA A 56 24.87 1.11 23.35
CA ALA A 56 24.90 1.59 21.97
C ALA A 56 24.34 0.54 21.01
N ASN A 57 24.71 -0.74 21.18
CA ASN A 57 24.17 -1.85 20.38
C ASN A 57 22.66 -2.06 20.60
N GLN A 58 22.16 -1.92 21.84
CA GLN A 58 20.73 -1.97 22.12
C GLN A 58 19.98 -0.84 21.39
N ARG A 59 20.49 0.39 21.47
CA ARG A 59 19.91 1.53 20.74
C ARG A 59 19.89 1.33 19.23
N MET A 60 20.89 0.64 18.67
CA MET A 60 20.92 0.28 17.25
C MET A 60 19.81 -0.71 16.87
N GLN A 61 19.49 -1.67 17.75
CA GLN A 61 18.36 -2.58 17.54
C GLN A 61 17.03 -1.83 17.58
N ASP A 62 16.85 -0.94 18.56
CA ASP A 62 15.65 -0.11 18.68
C ASP A 62 15.46 0.79 17.45
N LEU A 63 16.54 1.44 16.97
CA LEU A 63 16.53 2.25 15.75
C LEU A 63 16.27 1.43 14.48
N THR A 64 16.66 0.16 14.45
CA THR A 64 16.34 -0.74 13.33
C THR A 64 14.84 -1.01 13.26
N ALA A 65 14.19 -1.27 14.40
CA ALA A 65 12.75 -1.44 14.48
C ALA A 65 11.99 -0.15 14.13
N GLU A 66 12.51 1.02 14.54
CA GLU A 66 11.98 2.33 14.17
C GLU A 66 12.07 2.55 12.65
N ILE A 67 13.23 2.31 12.03
CA ILE A 67 13.41 2.44 10.57
C ILE A 67 12.44 1.52 9.81
N GLN A 68 12.20 0.30 10.29
CA GLN A 68 11.23 -0.61 9.66
C GLN A 68 9.80 -0.04 9.71
N THR A 69 9.39 0.48 10.88
CA THR A 69 8.08 1.12 11.06
C THR A 69 7.92 2.35 10.15
N GLU A 70 8.97 3.16 10.02
CA GLU A 70 8.99 4.32 9.15
C GLU A 70 8.97 3.92 7.66
N GLN A 71 9.64 2.84 7.26
CA GLN A 71 9.55 2.29 5.90
C GLN A 71 8.14 1.83 5.56
N GLU A 72 7.46 1.13 6.46
CA GLU A 72 6.06 0.75 6.29
C GLU A 72 5.16 1.99 6.16
N SER A 73 5.41 3.03 6.96
CA SER A 73 4.67 4.29 6.92
C SER A 73 4.87 5.04 5.61
N VAL A 74 6.09 5.09 5.08
CA VAL A 74 6.39 5.65 3.74
C VAL A 74 5.68 4.85 2.65
N ASN A 75 5.72 3.52 2.72
CA ASN A 75 5.07 2.66 1.75
C ASN A 75 3.54 2.85 1.75
N LYS A 76 2.94 2.96 2.94
CA LYS A 76 1.53 3.30 3.08
C LYS A 76 1.23 4.68 2.49
N ALA A 77 2.03 5.69 2.82
CA ALA A 77 1.80 7.05 2.33
C ALA A 77 1.93 7.16 0.81
N LEU A 78 2.85 6.42 0.18
CA LEU A 78 2.97 6.32 -1.28
C LEU A 78 1.66 5.85 -1.93
N VAL A 79 1.01 4.88 -1.30
CA VAL A 79 -0.20 4.22 -1.81
C VAL A 79 -1.42 5.09 -1.57
N ASP A 80 -1.47 5.77 -0.43
CA ASP A 80 -2.50 6.76 -0.14
C ASP A 80 -2.42 7.94 -1.13
N VAL A 81 -1.21 8.39 -1.49
CA VAL A 81 -0.98 9.40 -2.54
C VAL A 81 -1.45 8.92 -3.90
N GLU A 82 -1.11 7.69 -4.27
CA GLU A 82 -1.53 7.11 -5.55
C GLU A 82 -3.05 7.01 -5.64
N THR A 83 -3.69 6.44 -4.63
CA THR A 83 -5.15 6.31 -4.55
C THR A 83 -5.83 7.69 -4.62
N ALA A 84 -5.28 8.69 -3.92
CA ALA A 84 -5.83 10.04 -3.94
C ALA A 84 -5.66 10.73 -5.30
N ARG A 85 -4.55 10.50 -6.00
CA ARG A 85 -4.34 11.00 -7.38
C ARG A 85 -5.25 10.33 -8.40
N ASP A 86 -5.46 9.02 -8.29
CA ASP A 86 -6.41 8.29 -9.13
C ASP A 86 -7.83 8.85 -8.95
N ASN A 87 -8.24 9.09 -7.70
CA ASN A 87 -9.54 9.70 -7.37
C ASN A 87 -9.67 11.13 -7.90
N ALA A 88 -8.61 11.95 -7.82
CA ALA A 88 -8.58 13.30 -8.37
C ALA A 88 -8.71 13.29 -9.90
N THR A 89 -8.04 12.34 -10.57
CA THR A 89 -8.13 12.16 -12.02
C THR A 89 -9.54 11.74 -12.45
N ALA A 90 -10.13 10.76 -11.75
CA ALA A 90 -11.51 10.32 -12.00
C ALA A 90 -12.52 11.48 -11.80
N ALA A 91 -12.39 12.24 -10.72
CA ALA A 91 -13.21 13.43 -10.49
C ALA A 91 -12.98 14.53 -11.56
N GLY A 92 -11.77 14.59 -12.12
CA GLY A 92 -11.45 15.41 -13.28
C GLY A 92 -12.29 15.05 -14.51
N HIS A 93 -12.36 13.76 -14.85
CA HIS A 93 -13.18 13.28 -15.95
C HIS A 93 -14.68 13.49 -15.72
N ASP A 94 -15.16 13.34 -14.48
CA ASP A 94 -16.57 13.63 -14.15
C ASP A 94 -16.93 15.12 -14.37
N VAL A 95 -16.01 16.03 -14.07
CA VAL A 95 -16.17 17.46 -14.38
C VAL A 95 -16.21 17.70 -15.88
N GLU A 96 -15.30 17.10 -16.66
CA GLU A 96 -15.30 17.23 -18.12
C GLU A 96 -16.59 16.70 -18.76
N ALA A 97 -17.03 15.51 -18.33
CA ALA A 97 -18.26 14.90 -18.81
C ALA A 97 -19.51 15.74 -18.46
N SER A 98 -19.58 16.25 -17.23
CA SER A 98 -20.71 17.09 -16.80
C SER A 98 -20.73 18.46 -17.50
N GLN A 99 -19.56 19.07 -17.75
CA GLN A 99 -19.46 20.28 -18.57
C GLN A 99 -19.93 20.05 -20.00
N GLN A 100 -19.58 18.90 -20.60
CA GLN A 100 -20.06 18.54 -21.93
C GLN A 100 -21.58 18.37 -21.94
N ALA A 101 -22.16 17.68 -20.94
CA ALA A 101 -23.61 17.53 -20.82
C ALA A 101 -24.35 18.88 -20.70
N VAL A 102 -23.77 19.86 -20.00
CA VAL A 102 -24.31 21.23 -19.94
C VAL A 102 -24.25 21.93 -21.30
N LYS A 103 -23.14 21.78 -22.05
CA LYS A 103 -23.03 22.31 -23.42
C LYS A 103 -24.09 21.71 -24.34
N ASP A 104 -24.27 20.40 -24.28
CA ASP A 104 -25.24 19.68 -25.10
C ASP A 104 -26.69 20.11 -24.76
N ALA A 105 -26.99 20.31 -23.47
CA ALA A 105 -28.29 20.83 -23.03
C ALA A 105 -28.56 22.26 -23.55
N ASN A 106 -27.54 23.14 -23.52
CA ASN A 106 -27.66 24.49 -24.09
C ASN A 106 -27.88 24.44 -25.61
N ALA A 107 -27.18 23.56 -26.32
CA ALA A 107 -27.35 23.38 -27.75
C ALA A 107 -28.75 22.85 -28.11
N ALA A 108 -29.29 21.92 -27.31
CA ALA A 108 -30.65 21.41 -27.48
C ALA A 108 -31.72 22.50 -27.29
N ILE A 109 -31.55 23.38 -26.29
CA ILE A 109 -32.41 24.55 -26.08
C ILE A 109 -32.35 25.50 -27.28
N ALA A 110 -31.15 25.84 -27.75
CA ALA A 110 -30.98 26.73 -28.90
C ALA A 110 -31.59 26.14 -30.18
N ALA A 111 -31.40 24.83 -30.41
CA ALA A 111 -31.97 24.12 -31.56
C ALA A 111 -33.51 24.07 -31.49
N ALA A 112 -34.08 23.82 -30.31
CA ALA A 112 -35.53 23.84 -30.10
C ALA A 112 -36.11 25.23 -30.37
N GLN A 113 -35.51 26.29 -29.80
CA GLN A 113 -35.92 27.67 -30.04
C GLN A 113 -35.85 28.03 -31.52
N HIS A 114 -34.78 27.65 -32.21
CA HIS A 114 -34.65 27.88 -33.65
C HIS A 114 -35.76 27.18 -34.43
N ARG A 115 -36.05 25.91 -34.14
CA ARG A 115 -37.17 25.17 -34.78
C ARG A 115 -38.51 25.84 -34.54
N PHE A 116 -38.78 26.32 -33.32
CA PHE A 116 -40.02 27.03 -33.02
C PHE A 116 -40.10 28.37 -33.75
N ASN A 117 -39.00 29.13 -33.81
CA ASN A 117 -38.95 30.39 -34.56
C ASN A 117 -39.16 30.17 -36.06
N THR A 118 -38.54 29.15 -36.65
CA THR A 118 -38.71 28.80 -38.07
C THR A 118 -40.14 28.35 -38.35
N PHE A 119 -40.72 27.53 -37.47
CA PHE A 119 -42.11 27.10 -37.62
C PHE A 119 -43.08 28.29 -37.50
N ALA A 120 -42.88 29.17 -36.51
CA ALA A 120 -43.68 30.37 -36.34
C ALA A 120 -43.57 31.31 -37.56
N ALA A 121 -42.36 31.54 -38.07
CA ALA A 121 -42.14 32.34 -39.27
C ALA A 121 -42.77 31.70 -40.51
N ALA A 122 -42.63 30.37 -40.69
CA ALA A 122 -43.26 29.66 -41.80
C ALA A 122 -44.79 29.70 -41.72
N THR A 123 -45.37 29.58 -40.51
CA THR A 123 -46.82 29.69 -40.27
C THR A 123 -47.30 31.13 -40.46
N TYR A 124 -46.50 32.13 -40.14
CA TYR A 124 -46.84 33.53 -40.40
C TYR A 124 -46.81 33.86 -41.90
N MET A 125 -45.77 33.41 -42.61
CA MET A 125 -45.54 33.71 -44.03
C MET A 125 -46.41 32.88 -44.99
N ASN A 126 -46.60 31.58 -44.70
CA ASN A 126 -47.28 30.61 -45.57
C ASN A 126 -48.48 29.93 -44.91
N GLY A 127 -48.67 30.11 -43.59
CA GLY A 127 -49.84 29.60 -42.90
C GLY A 127 -51.05 30.49 -43.16
N PRO A 128 -52.12 30.41 -42.34
CA PRO A 128 -53.43 30.93 -42.72
C PRO A 128 -53.53 32.46 -42.58
N SER A 129 -52.46 33.21 -42.80
CA SER A 129 -52.50 34.66 -43.03
C SER A 129 -53.30 35.00 -44.30
N GLY A 130 -53.39 34.05 -45.25
CA GLY A 130 -54.48 34.01 -46.23
C GLY A 130 -55.84 33.81 -45.54
N SER A 131 -55.99 32.81 -44.68
CA SER A 131 -57.25 32.41 -44.04
C SER A 131 -57.88 33.41 -43.07
N TYR A 132 -57.20 34.45 -42.57
CA TYR A 132 -57.93 35.55 -41.91
C TYR A 132 -58.60 36.49 -42.92
N LEU A 133 -58.07 36.55 -44.14
CA LEU A 133 -58.57 37.34 -45.27
C LEU A 133 -59.36 36.50 -46.31
N THR A 134 -59.25 35.16 -46.25
CA THR A 134 -59.85 34.18 -47.15
C THR A 134 -60.66 33.11 -46.38
N ALA A 135 -60.86 33.25 -45.07
CA ALA A 135 -61.76 32.38 -44.32
C ALA A 135 -63.16 32.50 -44.91
N THR A 136 -63.70 31.38 -45.35
CA THR A 136 -65.06 31.28 -45.86
C THR A 136 -66.09 31.14 -44.74
N SER A 137 -65.66 30.85 -43.51
CA SER A 137 -66.52 30.60 -42.36
C SER A 137 -65.92 31.06 -41.02
N PRO A 138 -66.75 31.42 -40.02
CA PRO A 138 -66.29 31.68 -38.65
C PRO A 138 -65.57 30.48 -38.00
N GLU A 139 -65.93 29.25 -38.37
CA GLU A 139 -65.28 28.04 -37.86
C GLU A 139 -63.80 27.95 -38.29
N ASP A 140 -63.45 28.35 -39.50
CA ASP A 140 -62.07 28.32 -40.02
C ASP A 140 -61.12 29.28 -39.28
N MET A 141 -61.64 30.43 -38.85
CA MET A 141 -60.88 31.40 -38.06
C MET A 141 -60.58 30.86 -36.65
N ILE A 142 -61.58 30.24 -36.01
CA ILE A 142 -61.44 29.64 -34.68
C ILE A 142 -60.46 28.45 -34.73
N ALA A 143 -60.56 27.61 -35.78
CA ALA A 143 -59.64 26.49 -35.97
C ALA A 143 -58.18 26.97 -36.09
N THR A 144 -57.93 28.02 -36.88
CA THR A 144 -56.60 28.62 -37.04
C THR A 144 -56.03 29.17 -35.73
N GLN A 145 -56.85 29.92 -34.99
CA GLN A 145 -56.47 30.48 -33.68
C GLN A 145 -56.15 29.37 -32.67
N SER A 146 -57.01 28.34 -32.58
CA SER A 146 -56.81 27.22 -31.66
C SER A 146 -55.56 26.40 -31.96
N ALA A 147 -55.18 26.27 -33.24
CA ALA A 147 -53.95 25.60 -33.65
C ALA A 147 -52.70 26.40 -33.25
N ALA A 148 -52.74 27.74 -33.39
CA ALA A 148 -51.65 28.61 -32.97
C ALA A 148 -51.46 28.61 -31.43
N GLU A 149 -52.56 28.61 -30.67
CA GLU A 149 -52.54 28.48 -29.21
C GLU A 149 -51.98 27.12 -28.77
N THR A 150 -52.41 26.03 -29.42
CA THR A 150 -51.94 24.67 -29.14
C THR A 150 -50.44 24.53 -29.41
N LEU A 151 -49.96 25.09 -30.53
CA LEU A 151 -48.54 25.11 -30.86
C LEU A 151 -47.73 25.90 -29.83
N THR A 152 -48.21 27.07 -29.44
CA THR A 152 -47.54 27.91 -28.44
C THR A 152 -47.44 27.19 -27.10
N ALA A 153 -48.53 26.54 -26.67
CA ALA A 153 -48.54 25.72 -25.46
C ALA A 153 -47.57 24.53 -25.56
N SER A 154 -47.52 23.84 -26.70
CA SER A 154 -46.58 22.74 -26.94
C SER A 154 -45.12 23.22 -26.93
N SER A 155 -44.84 24.37 -27.54
CA SER A 155 -43.51 24.99 -27.54
C SER A 155 -43.06 25.33 -26.13
N GLN A 156 -43.92 26.01 -25.36
CA GLN A 156 -43.67 26.35 -23.97
C GLN A 156 -43.37 25.09 -23.13
N ALA A 157 -44.19 24.04 -23.29
CA ALA A 157 -44.01 22.79 -22.56
C ALA A 157 -42.69 22.08 -22.89
N VAL A 158 -42.24 22.11 -24.15
CA VAL A 158 -40.93 21.57 -24.57
C VAL A 158 -39.79 22.39 -23.99
N MET A 159 -39.87 23.72 -24.09
CA MET A 159 -38.85 24.63 -23.55
C MET A 159 -38.72 24.48 -22.03
N ASP A 160 -39.83 24.38 -21.30
CA ASP A 160 -39.83 24.14 -19.86
C ASP A 160 -39.15 22.82 -19.49
N LYS A 161 -39.39 21.75 -20.25
CA LYS A 161 -38.71 20.47 -20.05
C LYS A 161 -37.20 20.58 -20.29
N LEU A 162 -36.79 21.26 -21.36
CA LEU A 162 -35.38 21.45 -21.69
C LEU A 162 -34.66 22.33 -20.66
N GLN A 163 -35.30 23.39 -20.17
CA GLN A 163 -34.76 24.26 -19.11
C GLN A 163 -34.61 23.52 -17.78
N ARG A 164 -35.57 22.66 -17.43
CA ARG A 164 -35.45 21.76 -16.26
C ARG A 164 -34.27 20.80 -16.42
N ALA A 165 -34.16 20.12 -17.56
CA ALA A 165 -33.05 19.22 -17.85
C ALA A 165 -31.69 19.94 -17.78
N ARG A 166 -31.58 21.15 -18.35
CA ARG A 166 -30.38 22.00 -18.23
C ARG A 166 -30.05 22.30 -16.77
N THR A 167 -31.03 22.66 -15.97
CA THR A 167 -30.85 22.96 -14.53
C THR A 167 -30.31 21.75 -13.79
N GLU A 168 -30.83 20.55 -14.06
CA GLU A 168 -30.31 19.31 -13.49
C GLU A 168 -28.85 19.06 -13.89
N GLN A 169 -28.46 19.32 -15.14
CA GLN A 169 -27.07 19.16 -15.58
C GLN A 169 -26.14 20.17 -14.91
N VAL A 170 -26.55 21.42 -14.75
CA VAL A 170 -25.75 22.45 -14.02
C VAL A 170 -25.58 22.08 -12.55
N ASN A 171 -26.61 21.50 -11.92
CA ASN A 171 -26.51 21.00 -10.55
C ASN A 171 -25.52 19.83 -10.44
N LYS A 172 -25.53 18.90 -11.41
CA LYS A 172 -24.56 17.80 -11.49
C LYS A 172 -23.13 18.31 -11.71
N GLU A 173 -22.94 19.29 -12.60
CA GLU A 173 -21.64 19.91 -12.87
C GLU A 173 -21.08 20.62 -11.63
N SER A 174 -21.94 21.29 -10.87
CA SER A 174 -21.55 21.90 -9.58
C SER A 174 -21.14 20.87 -8.55
N ALA A 175 -21.86 19.75 -8.45
CA ALA A 175 -21.51 18.63 -7.56
C ALA A 175 -20.18 17.97 -7.97
N ALA A 176 -19.96 17.77 -9.27
CA ALA A 176 -18.72 17.23 -9.81
C ALA A 176 -17.53 18.15 -9.53
N ARG A 177 -17.69 19.48 -9.69
CA ARG A 177 -16.65 20.46 -9.34
C ARG A 177 -16.27 20.40 -7.86
N LEU A 178 -17.25 20.29 -6.97
CA LEU A 178 -16.98 20.15 -5.54
C LEU A 178 -16.28 18.82 -5.21
N ALA A 179 -16.68 17.72 -5.87
CA ALA A 179 -16.02 16.43 -5.72
C ALA A 179 -14.56 16.49 -6.16
N LYS A 180 -14.28 17.14 -7.31
CA LYS A 180 -12.92 17.39 -7.78
C LYS A 180 -12.08 18.18 -6.78
N GLN A 181 -12.60 19.29 -6.27
CA GLN A 181 -11.89 20.09 -5.26
C GLN A 181 -11.54 19.27 -4.00
N LYS A 182 -12.46 18.41 -3.55
CA LYS A 182 -12.22 17.51 -2.41
C LYS A 182 -11.15 16.46 -2.74
N ALA A 183 -11.18 15.90 -3.93
CA ALA A 183 -10.22 14.91 -4.38
C ALA A 183 -8.82 15.50 -4.56
N ASP A 184 -8.72 16.70 -5.15
CA ASP A 184 -7.47 17.46 -5.28
C ASP A 184 -6.88 17.79 -3.91
N LYS A 185 -7.72 18.22 -2.95
CA LYS A 185 -7.29 18.44 -1.58
C LYS A 185 -6.80 17.14 -0.92
N ALA A 186 -7.52 16.04 -1.07
CA ALA A 186 -7.11 14.75 -0.53
C ALA A 186 -5.76 14.29 -1.12
N ALA A 187 -5.52 14.55 -2.42
CA ALA A 187 -4.24 14.27 -3.05
C ALA A 187 -3.10 15.14 -2.50
N ALA A 188 -3.37 16.42 -2.22
CA ALA A 188 -2.40 17.31 -1.57
C ALA A 188 -2.09 16.88 -0.12
N ASP A 189 -3.12 16.55 0.66
CA ASP A 189 -2.98 16.10 2.06
C ASP A 189 -2.22 14.76 2.13
N ALA A 190 -2.50 13.84 1.21
CA ALA A 190 -1.76 12.58 1.08
C ALA A 190 -0.28 12.86 0.72
N LYS A 191 -0.02 13.80 -0.20
CA LYS A 191 1.36 14.17 -0.57
C LYS A 191 2.13 14.77 0.59
N ALA A 192 1.50 15.63 1.38
CA ALA A 192 2.09 16.18 2.60
C ALA A 192 2.42 15.07 3.61
N SER A 193 1.53 14.08 3.75
CA SER A 193 1.75 12.91 4.62
C SER A 193 2.92 12.04 4.15
N GLN A 194 3.05 11.85 2.83
CA GLN A 194 4.20 11.18 2.22
C GLN A 194 5.51 11.92 2.52
N ASP A 195 5.53 13.25 2.34
CA ASP A 195 6.73 14.05 2.60
C ASP A 195 7.15 13.97 4.07
N ALA A 196 6.18 13.99 5.00
CA ALA A 196 6.43 13.81 6.42
C ALA A 196 7.02 12.43 6.73
N ALA A 197 6.46 11.37 6.16
CA ALA A 197 6.97 10.00 6.35
C ALA A 197 8.39 9.82 5.78
N VAL A 198 8.67 10.39 4.60
CA VAL A 198 10.02 10.33 4.00
C VAL A 198 11.02 11.12 4.84
N ALA A 199 10.62 12.27 5.39
CA ALA A 199 11.47 13.06 6.29
C ALA A 199 11.77 12.29 7.59
N ALA A 200 10.77 11.64 8.20
CA ALA A 200 10.94 10.82 9.39
C ALA A 200 11.91 9.65 9.15
N LEU A 201 11.69 8.88 8.07
CA LEU A 201 12.60 7.79 7.68
C LEU A 201 14.04 8.26 7.46
N THR A 202 14.21 9.43 6.84
CA THR A 202 15.53 10.01 6.60
C THR A 202 16.21 10.40 7.92
N ASP A 203 15.47 10.95 8.88
CA ASP A 203 15.98 11.30 10.20
C ASP A 203 16.35 10.05 11.02
N SER A 204 15.52 9.00 11.03
CA SER A 204 15.84 7.74 11.72
C SER A 204 17.06 7.05 11.12
N LYS A 205 17.22 7.08 9.78
CA LYS A 205 18.46 6.61 9.11
C LYS A 205 19.69 7.41 9.52
N ARG A 206 19.58 8.73 9.68
CA ARG A 206 20.67 9.57 10.17
C ARG A 206 21.06 9.19 11.60
N LYS A 207 20.09 9.10 12.51
CA LYS A 207 20.31 8.68 13.91
C LYS A 207 20.98 7.31 14.01
N PHE A 208 20.59 6.36 13.16
CA PHE A 208 21.22 5.04 13.09
C PHE A 208 22.69 5.13 12.68
N ASN A 209 23.03 5.94 11.68
CA ASN A 209 24.42 6.15 11.28
C ASN A 209 25.25 6.80 12.41
N ASP A 210 24.70 7.82 13.07
CA ASP A 210 25.36 8.48 14.20
C ASP A 210 25.62 7.49 15.36
N GLN A 211 24.66 6.63 15.67
CA GLN A 211 24.83 5.59 16.70
C GLN A 211 25.84 4.52 16.29
N ARG A 212 25.89 4.14 15.01
CA ARG A 212 26.90 3.20 14.48
C ARG A 212 28.31 3.75 14.65
N GLU A 213 28.52 5.04 14.35
CA GLU A 213 29.80 5.71 14.54
C GLU A 213 30.19 5.77 16.03
N LEU A 214 29.24 6.09 16.91
CA LEU A 214 29.47 6.08 18.35
C LEU A 214 29.86 4.69 18.86
N ALA A 215 29.15 3.63 18.45
CA ALA A 215 29.45 2.26 18.83
C ALA A 215 30.85 1.84 18.36
N THR A 216 31.24 2.24 17.14
CA THR A 216 32.58 1.97 16.59
C THR A 216 33.66 2.66 17.42
N ARG A 217 33.44 3.93 17.80
CA ARG A 217 34.38 4.68 18.66
C ARG A 217 34.53 4.06 20.04
N LEU A 218 33.43 3.72 20.69
CA LEU A 218 33.43 3.09 22.02
C LEU A 218 34.11 1.71 21.99
N ALA A 219 33.92 0.94 20.92
CA ALA A 219 34.61 -0.33 20.72
C ALA A 219 36.12 -0.13 20.58
N ALA A 220 36.56 0.88 19.82
CA ALA A 220 37.98 1.20 19.69
C ALA A 220 38.60 1.67 21.03
N GLU A 221 37.89 2.48 21.82
CA GLU A 221 38.32 2.91 23.16
C GLU A 221 38.45 1.71 24.12
N ARG A 222 37.47 0.79 24.10
CA ARG A 222 37.54 -0.48 24.84
C ARG A 222 38.79 -1.28 24.44
N ASP A 223 39.04 -1.45 23.14
CA ASP A 223 40.17 -2.26 22.66
C ASP A 223 41.51 -1.64 23.04
N GLN A 224 41.63 -0.31 23.02
CA GLN A 224 42.81 0.40 23.50
C GLN A 224 43.00 0.24 25.01
N ALA A 225 41.93 0.30 25.81
CA ALA A 225 42.00 0.07 27.25
C ALA A 225 42.43 -1.37 27.57
N GLN A 226 41.92 -2.35 26.82
CA GLN A 226 42.27 -3.77 26.94
C GLN A 226 43.76 -3.98 26.65
N ALA A 227 44.27 -3.41 25.55
CA ALA A 227 45.67 -3.51 25.18
C ALA A 227 46.61 -2.90 26.23
N LYS A 228 46.20 -1.78 26.86
CA LYS A 228 46.97 -1.14 27.95
C LYS A 228 46.99 -2.00 29.21
N LEU A 229 45.86 -2.62 29.57
CA LEU A 229 45.79 -3.54 30.71
C LEU A 229 46.70 -4.76 30.49
N GLU A 230 46.66 -5.36 29.29
CA GLU A 230 47.52 -6.49 28.93
C GLU A 230 49.01 -6.10 28.88
N ALA A 231 49.35 -4.87 28.51
CA ALA A 231 50.72 -4.37 28.57
C ALA A 231 51.18 -4.21 30.03
N ALA A 232 50.35 -3.60 30.90
CA ALA A 232 50.66 -3.44 32.32
C ALA A 232 50.80 -4.79 33.05
N GLN A 233 49.95 -5.78 32.72
CA GLN A 233 50.06 -7.15 33.24
C GLN A 233 51.36 -7.83 32.81
N ARG A 234 51.79 -7.61 31.55
CA ARG A 234 53.08 -8.12 31.04
C ARG A 234 54.27 -7.45 31.73
N GLU A 235 54.22 -6.16 31.97
CA GLU A 235 55.25 -5.43 32.73
C GLU A 235 55.32 -5.89 34.19
N TRP A 236 54.18 -6.11 34.83
CA TRP A 236 54.11 -6.64 36.20
C TRP A 236 54.67 -8.07 36.30
N ALA A 237 54.36 -8.92 35.31
CA ALA A 237 54.90 -10.28 35.21
C ALA A 237 56.41 -10.29 34.92
N ALA A 238 56.92 -9.31 34.16
CA ALA A 238 58.35 -9.15 33.90
C ALA A 238 59.13 -8.60 35.11
N GLY A 239 58.47 -7.86 36.01
CA GLY A 239 59.06 -7.33 37.25
C GLY A 239 59.17 -8.35 38.40
N HIS A 240 58.43 -9.47 38.34
CA HIS A 240 58.40 -10.50 39.40
C HIS A 240 59.10 -11.79 38.96
N GLY A 241 60.35 -11.66 38.51
CA GLY A 241 61.23 -12.78 38.23
C GLY A 241 61.86 -13.42 39.49
N SER A 242 61.43 -14.65 39.79
CA SER A 242 62.12 -15.75 40.49
C SER A 242 61.78 -16.06 41.97
N SER A 243 61.01 -17.14 42.15
CA SER A 243 61.32 -18.34 42.95
C SER A 243 60.11 -19.28 42.76
N GLY A 244 60.18 -20.31 41.91
CA GLY A 244 60.99 -21.51 42.10
C GLY A 244 60.10 -22.59 42.71
N VAL A 245 59.76 -23.61 41.92
CA VAL A 245 59.79 -25.06 42.26
C VAL A 245 59.00 -25.81 41.18
N ALA A 246 59.71 -26.67 40.46
CA ALA A 246 59.15 -27.72 39.63
C ALA A 246 58.51 -28.77 40.54
N ALA A 247 57.26 -29.14 40.25
CA ALA A 247 56.66 -30.37 40.75
C ALA A 247 55.96 -31.09 39.59
N SER A 248 56.57 -32.19 39.20
CA SER A 248 56.01 -33.30 38.43
C SER A 248 54.82 -33.94 39.16
N GLY A 249 53.76 -34.29 38.43
CA GLY A 249 52.73 -35.20 38.95
C GLY A 249 51.45 -35.22 38.12
N ASP A 250 51.28 -36.30 37.35
CA ASP A 250 50.03 -37.00 37.00
C ASP A 250 48.89 -36.25 36.26
N ARG A 251 48.59 -36.55 34.99
CA ARG A 251 48.03 -37.78 34.39
C ARG A 251 46.54 -38.01 34.74
N TRP A 252 45.70 -37.75 33.71
CA TRP A 252 44.33 -38.23 33.44
C TRP A 252 43.14 -37.52 34.12
N ASP A 253 42.30 -36.84 33.30
CA ASP A 253 40.92 -37.28 32.98
C ASP A 253 40.26 -36.38 31.89
N PRO A 254 39.92 -36.90 30.68
CA PRO A 254 39.01 -36.25 29.75
C PRO A 254 37.65 -36.94 29.78
N GLY A 255 36.71 -36.39 30.55
CA GLY A 255 35.40 -37.03 30.77
C GLY A 255 34.25 -36.05 30.92
N ALA A 256 33.75 -35.50 29.81
CA ALA A 256 32.36 -35.04 29.72
C ALA A 256 31.83 -35.27 28.29
N PRO A 257 30.72 -36.01 28.11
CA PRO A 257 30.38 -36.62 26.83
C PRO A 257 29.71 -35.64 25.85
N ALA A 258 30.12 -35.77 24.58
CA ALA A 258 29.33 -35.37 23.44
C ALA A 258 28.23 -36.42 23.17
N GLY A 259 26.99 -35.96 23.03
CA GLY A 259 25.82 -36.71 22.56
C GLY A 259 24.55 -35.94 22.95
N ALA A 260 23.57 -35.64 22.10
CA ALA A 260 23.19 -36.16 20.80
C ALA A 260 22.40 -35.07 20.01
N PRO A 261 22.10 -35.26 18.70
CA PRO A 261 21.60 -34.20 17.83
C PRO A 261 20.16 -33.87 18.19
N HIS A 262 19.90 -32.61 18.54
CA HIS A 262 18.54 -32.11 18.66
C HIS A 262 17.97 -31.93 17.25
N SER A 263 17.09 -32.83 16.84
CA SER A 263 16.09 -32.62 15.80
C SER A 263 15.12 -31.53 16.27
N GLY A 264 15.58 -30.29 16.29
CA GLY A 264 14.77 -29.10 16.51
C GLY A 264 14.41 -28.48 15.18
N GLY A 265 13.28 -28.91 14.60
CA GLY A 265 12.60 -28.09 13.60
C GLY A 265 12.30 -26.75 14.27
N ARG A 266 13.10 -25.72 13.96
CA ARG A 266 12.90 -24.37 14.48
C ARG A 266 11.53 -23.91 14.00
N ARG A 267 10.56 -23.94 14.91
CA ARG A 267 9.26 -23.28 14.73
C ARG A 267 9.57 -21.79 14.83
N TRP A 268 9.74 -21.17 13.68
CA TRP A 268 10.02 -19.75 13.58
C TRP A 268 8.70 -19.00 13.79
N ASP A 269 8.40 -18.66 15.03
CA ASP A 269 7.20 -17.90 15.41
C ASP A 269 7.41 -16.37 15.18
N GLY A 270 8.12 -16.02 14.10
CA GLY A 270 8.47 -14.64 13.75
C GLY A 270 7.44 -13.97 12.83
N LEU A 271 7.42 -12.63 12.82
CA LEU A 271 6.53 -11.86 11.95
C LEU A 271 6.85 -12.02 10.45
N TRP A 272 8.03 -12.53 10.11
CA TRP A 272 8.55 -12.65 8.75
C TRP A 272 8.74 -14.11 8.35
N ASP A 273 8.68 -14.40 7.05
CA ASP A 273 9.18 -15.64 6.47
C ASP A 273 10.72 -15.61 6.51
N PRO A 274 11.37 -16.52 7.26
CA PRO A 274 12.82 -16.49 7.45
C PRO A 274 13.60 -17.03 6.24
N THR A 275 12.91 -17.56 5.23
CA THR A 275 13.55 -18.07 4.00
C THR A 275 13.77 -16.98 2.95
N LEU A 276 13.23 -15.78 3.19
CA LEU A 276 13.32 -14.61 2.32
C LEU A 276 13.87 -13.41 3.11
N PRO A 277 14.34 -12.35 2.43
CA PRO A 277 14.70 -11.10 3.08
C PRO A 277 13.58 -10.61 4.00
N MET A 278 13.91 -10.32 5.26
CA MET A 278 12.95 -9.82 6.27
C MET A 278 12.79 -8.30 6.16
N VAL A 279 12.41 -7.85 4.97
CA VAL A 279 12.19 -6.44 4.62
C VAL A 279 10.92 -6.32 3.78
N PRO A 280 10.26 -5.14 3.75
CA PRO A 280 9.17 -4.90 2.81
C PRO A 280 9.61 -5.17 1.36
N SER A 281 8.71 -5.75 0.57
CA SER A 281 8.86 -5.93 -0.87
C SER A 281 9.01 -4.60 -1.59
N ALA A 282 9.49 -4.66 -2.84
CA ALA A 282 9.60 -3.47 -3.67
C ALA A 282 8.25 -2.75 -3.77
N ASN A 283 8.29 -1.43 -3.65
CA ASN A 283 7.14 -0.56 -3.85
C ASN A 283 7.41 0.28 -5.09
N VAL A 284 6.79 -0.10 -6.21
CA VAL A 284 6.85 0.67 -7.45
C VAL A 284 5.62 1.57 -7.49
N PRO A 285 5.78 2.89 -7.25
CA PRO A 285 4.64 3.77 -7.06
C PRO A 285 3.94 4.12 -8.38
N GLY A 286 2.62 4.26 -8.33
CA GLY A 286 1.83 4.75 -9.46
C GLY A 286 1.53 3.67 -10.50
N ASP A 287 1.22 4.14 -11.71
CA ASP A 287 0.88 3.29 -12.85
C ASP A 287 2.05 3.22 -13.85
N PRO A 288 2.96 2.23 -13.73
CA PRO A 288 4.14 2.17 -14.57
C PRO A 288 3.78 1.89 -16.03
N ILE A 289 4.56 2.45 -16.96
CA ILE A 289 4.47 2.13 -18.39
C ILE A 289 4.73 0.63 -18.57
N ALA A 290 3.74 -0.08 -19.12
CA ALA A 290 3.78 -1.52 -19.32
C ALA A 290 4.23 -1.91 -20.73
N VAL A 291 3.83 -1.12 -21.73
CA VAL A 291 4.19 -1.34 -23.14
C VAL A 291 4.89 -0.11 -23.67
N ILE A 292 6.03 -0.33 -24.32
CA ILE A 292 6.70 0.67 -25.14
C ILE A 292 6.95 0.03 -26.50
N ASN A 293 6.31 0.57 -27.54
CA ASN A 293 6.66 0.24 -28.92
C ASN A 293 7.37 1.46 -29.51
N GLN A 294 8.71 1.41 -29.54
CA GLN A 294 9.54 2.50 -30.06
C GLN A 294 9.34 2.74 -31.56
N VAL A 295 8.95 1.72 -32.32
CA VAL A 295 8.71 1.82 -33.77
C VAL A 295 7.40 2.55 -34.07
N LEU A 296 6.36 2.30 -33.26
CA LEU A 296 5.06 2.94 -33.43
C LEU A 296 4.90 4.23 -32.59
N GLY A 297 5.86 4.53 -31.71
CA GLY A 297 5.77 5.67 -30.79
C GLY A 297 4.64 5.55 -29.75
N ILE A 298 4.14 4.34 -29.51
CA ILE A 298 3.02 4.09 -28.60
C ILE A 298 3.58 3.62 -27.26
N SER A 299 3.13 4.26 -26.18
CA SER A 299 3.31 3.75 -24.82
C SER A 299 1.96 3.55 -24.14
N ALA A 300 1.83 2.48 -23.35
CA ALA A 300 0.62 2.22 -22.57
C ALA A 300 0.98 1.85 -21.13
N THR A 301 0.22 2.37 -20.17
CA THR A 301 0.41 2.09 -18.75
C THR A 301 -0.17 0.73 -18.33
N SER A 302 0.18 0.26 -17.13
CA SER A 302 -0.36 -0.99 -16.60
C SER A 302 -1.89 -0.93 -16.43
N THR A 303 -2.46 0.21 -16.05
CA THR A 303 -3.92 0.39 -16.01
C THR A 303 -4.53 0.26 -17.39
N GLN A 304 -3.96 0.90 -18.41
CA GLN A 304 -4.49 0.86 -19.77
C GLN A 304 -4.44 -0.57 -20.36
N VAL A 305 -3.32 -1.28 -20.13
CA VAL A 305 -3.15 -2.67 -20.54
C VAL A 305 -4.13 -3.59 -19.82
N THR A 306 -4.29 -3.40 -18.50
CA THR A 306 -5.24 -4.17 -17.67
C THR A 306 -6.68 -3.94 -18.13
N ALA A 307 -7.07 -2.69 -18.35
CA ALA A 307 -8.39 -2.33 -18.84
C ALA A 307 -8.67 -2.93 -20.23
N GLY A 308 -7.67 -2.92 -21.13
CA GLY A 308 -7.75 -3.57 -22.43
C GLY A 308 -8.01 -5.07 -22.32
N MET A 309 -7.19 -5.78 -21.54
CA MET A 309 -7.36 -7.22 -21.31
C MET A 309 -8.69 -7.56 -20.63
N GLY A 310 -9.12 -6.75 -19.66
CA GLY A 310 -10.40 -6.93 -18.98
C GLY A 310 -11.60 -6.77 -19.91
N ARG A 311 -11.59 -5.76 -20.80
CA ARG A 311 -12.63 -5.65 -21.85
C ARG A 311 -12.64 -6.87 -22.77
N SER A 312 -11.47 -7.32 -23.23
CA SER A 312 -11.37 -8.54 -24.05
C SER A 312 -11.87 -9.77 -23.32
N PHE A 313 -11.58 -9.91 -22.02
CA PHE A 313 -12.06 -11.02 -21.21
C PHE A 313 -13.59 -10.98 -21.03
N LEU A 314 -14.17 -9.83 -20.70
CA LEU A 314 -15.62 -9.66 -20.61
C LEU A 314 -16.32 -9.90 -21.96
N GLN A 315 -15.67 -9.52 -23.06
CA GLN A 315 -16.15 -9.80 -24.42
C GLN A 315 -16.14 -11.30 -24.72
N GLN A 316 -15.07 -12.01 -24.36
CA GLN A 316 -15.00 -13.47 -24.51
C GLN A 316 -16.08 -14.20 -23.69
N LEU A 317 -16.47 -13.64 -22.55
CA LEU A 317 -17.59 -14.14 -21.74
C LEU A 317 -18.97 -13.73 -22.27
N GLY A 318 -19.05 -12.89 -23.30
CA GLY A 318 -20.31 -12.40 -23.86
C GLY A 318 -21.07 -11.44 -22.94
N ILE A 319 -20.38 -10.80 -21.98
CA ILE A 319 -20.99 -9.94 -20.96
C ILE A 319 -20.45 -8.51 -20.97
N LEU A 320 -19.65 -8.13 -21.97
CA LEU A 320 -19.14 -6.76 -22.10
C LEU A 320 -20.28 -5.77 -22.31
N LYS A 321 -20.31 -4.69 -21.52
CA LYS A 321 -21.23 -3.57 -21.67
C LYS A 321 -20.51 -2.34 -22.25
N PRO A 322 -21.25 -1.41 -22.89
CA PRO A 322 -20.64 -0.19 -23.44
C PRO A 322 -19.94 0.71 -22.41
N ASP A 323 -20.39 0.67 -21.16
CA ASP A 323 -19.87 1.44 -20.02
C ASP A 323 -18.76 0.71 -19.25
N ASP A 324 -18.41 -0.52 -19.64
CA ASP A 324 -17.33 -1.26 -18.97
C ASP A 324 -15.96 -0.62 -19.29
N THR A 325 -15.36 -0.03 -18.26
CA THR A 325 -13.98 0.48 -18.34
C THR A 325 -12.97 -0.65 -18.61
N GLY A 326 -13.31 -1.88 -18.26
CA GLY A 326 -12.42 -3.04 -18.30
C GLY A 326 -11.69 -3.33 -17.00
N ILE A 327 -11.78 -2.43 -16.01
CA ILE A 327 -11.30 -2.71 -14.65
C ILE A 327 -12.40 -3.48 -13.91
N THR A 328 -12.08 -4.67 -13.40
CA THR A 328 -13.06 -5.62 -12.88
C THR A 328 -13.03 -5.79 -11.37
N ASN A 329 -12.17 -5.03 -10.67
CA ASN A 329 -12.12 -4.98 -9.22
C ASN A 329 -13.50 -4.68 -8.62
N ALA A 330 -13.75 -5.16 -7.40
CA ALA A 330 -14.88 -4.66 -6.63
C ALA A 330 -14.71 -3.17 -6.35
N SER A 331 -15.81 -2.41 -6.43
CA SER A 331 -15.82 -1.01 -6.04
C SER A 331 -15.37 -0.87 -4.57
N PRO A 332 -14.78 0.26 -4.16
CA PRO A 332 -14.39 0.49 -2.77
C PRO A 332 -15.54 0.19 -1.79
N GLY A 333 -15.30 -0.67 -0.80
CA GLY A 333 -16.31 -1.13 0.17
C GLY A 333 -17.23 -2.26 -0.31
N GLY A 334 -17.16 -2.65 -1.58
CA GLY A 334 -17.86 -3.79 -2.16
C GLY A 334 -17.04 -5.09 -2.12
N THR A 335 -17.72 -6.22 -2.03
CA THR A 335 -17.12 -7.57 -2.10
C THR A 335 -17.36 -8.26 -3.44
N ALA A 336 -18.28 -7.73 -4.26
CA ALA A 336 -18.59 -8.25 -5.58
C ALA A 336 -17.92 -7.41 -6.66
N GLY A 337 -17.01 -8.05 -7.42
CA GLY A 337 -16.39 -7.46 -8.62
C GLY A 337 -17.31 -7.49 -9.85
N ARG A 338 -16.80 -6.97 -10.97
CA ARG A 338 -17.53 -6.94 -12.24
C ARG A 338 -17.78 -8.34 -12.83
N ILE A 339 -16.93 -9.30 -12.51
CA ILE A 339 -17.01 -10.69 -12.99
C ILE A 339 -18.08 -11.44 -12.17
N PRO A 340 -19.17 -11.92 -12.78
CA PRO A 340 -20.18 -12.72 -12.08
C PRO A 340 -19.60 -14.02 -11.51
N ARG A 341 -20.08 -14.46 -10.35
CA ARG A 341 -19.60 -15.67 -9.65
C ARG A 341 -19.60 -16.93 -10.53
N VAL A 342 -20.59 -17.05 -11.41
CA VAL A 342 -20.70 -18.18 -12.35
C VAL A 342 -19.51 -18.28 -13.31
N TYR A 343 -18.82 -17.18 -13.59
CA TYR A 343 -17.61 -17.12 -14.41
C TYR A 343 -16.32 -17.02 -13.58
N GLY A 344 -16.44 -16.94 -12.25
CA GLY A 344 -15.30 -16.70 -11.37
C GLY A 344 -14.25 -17.82 -11.42
N ARG A 345 -14.66 -19.10 -11.51
CA ARG A 345 -13.70 -20.21 -11.71
C ARG A 345 -12.89 -20.06 -12.99
N GLN A 346 -13.54 -19.74 -14.11
CA GLN A 346 -12.87 -19.54 -15.39
C GLN A 346 -11.88 -18.37 -15.34
N ALA A 347 -12.26 -17.26 -14.69
CA ALA A 347 -11.39 -16.13 -14.48
C ALA A 347 -10.17 -16.50 -13.60
N THR A 348 -10.40 -17.20 -12.48
CA THR A 348 -9.35 -17.69 -11.59
C THR A 348 -8.36 -18.61 -12.31
N GLU A 349 -8.85 -19.57 -13.10
CA GLU A 349 -7.96 -20.46 -13.86
C GLU A 349 -7.19 -19.73 -14.95
N TYR A 350 -7.76 -18.68 -15.55
CA TYR A 350 -7.02 -17.86 -16.50
C TYR A 350 -5.89 -17.07 -15.82
N VAL A 351 -6.15 -16.49 -14.64
CA VAL A 351 -5.12 -15.84 -13.82
C VAL A 351 -4.00 -16.81 -13.48
N ILE A 352 -4.33 -18.01 -13.00
CA ILE A 352 -3.33 -19.02 -12.67
C ILE A 352 -2.56 -19.45 -13.91
N ARG A 353 -3.23 -19.68 -15.05
CA ARG A 353 -2.56 -20.03 -16.31
C ARG A 353 -1.56 -18.96 -16.74
N ARG A 354 -1.92 -17.68 -16.62
CA ARG A 354 -0.99 -16.57 -16.91
C ARG A 354 0.23 -16.63 -16.00
N GLY A 355 0.04 -16.74 -14.69
CA GLY A 355 1.17 -16.85 -13.76
C GLY A 355 2.06 -18.06 -14.04
N MET A 356 1.45 -19.24 -14.25
CA MET A 356 2.16 -20.49 -14.55
C MET A 356 2.96 -20.42 -15.86
N SER A 357 2.47 -19.65 -16.85
CA SER A 357 3.21 -19.44 -18.11
C SER A 357 4.54 -18.71 -17.94
N GLN A 358 4.76 -18.08 -16.78
CA GLN A 358 5.98 -17.35 -16.46
C GLN A 358 6.98 -18.18 -15.65
N ILE A 359 6.70 -19.47 -15.38
CA ILE A 359 7.67 -20.34 -14.70
C ILE A 359 9.01 -20.32 -15.44
N GLY A 360 10.09 -20.12 -14.69
CA GLY A 360 11.44 -20.02 -15.23
C GLY A 360 11.90 -18.59 -15.57
N VAL A 361 11.00 -17.60 -15.57
CA VAL A 361 11.38 -16.19 -15.70
C VAL A 361 12.20 -15.76 -14.47
N PRO A 362 13.32 -15.03 -14.64
CA PRO A 362 14.16 -14.60 -13.51
C PRO A 362 13.40 -13.73 -12.49
N TYR A 363 13.83 -13.82 -11.23
CA TYR A 363 13.46 -12.83 -10.24
C TYR A 363 14.15 -11.48 -10.54
N SER A 364 13.41 -10.39 -10.43
CA SER A 364 13.94 -9.03 -10.50
C SER A 364 13.22 -8.15 -9.50
N TRP A 365 13.95 -7.55 -8.55
CA TRP A 365 13.38 -6.67 -7.52
C TRP A 365 12.65 -5.48 -8.14
N GLY A 366 11.35 -5.31 -7.88
CA GLY A 366 10.50 -4.29 -8.54
C GLY A 366 10.18 -4.59 -10.00
N GLY A 367 10.50 -5.78 -10.49
CA GLY A 367 10.26 -6.19 -11.87
C GLY A 367 8.84 -6.72 -12.08
N GLY A 368 8.31 -6.51 -13.27
CA GLY A 368 6.98 -6.96 -13.67
C GLY A 368 6.00 -5.81 -13.84
N ASN A 369 5.13 -5.92 -14.84
CA ASN A 369 4.01 -5.00 -15.05
C ASN A 369 2.83 -5.76 -15.64
N ALA A 370 1.72 -5.09 -15.95
CA ALA A 370 0.53 -5.76 -16.47
C ALA A 370 0.76 -6.51 -17.81
N ALA A 371 1.78 -6.12 -18.58
CA ALA A 371 2.10 -6.71 -19.88
C ALA A 371 3.07 -7.91 -19.79
N GLY A 372 3.91 -7.99 -18.76
CA GLY A 372 4.90 -9.07 -18.64
C GLY A 372 6.05 -8.74 -17.69
N PRO A 373 7.16 -9.52 -17.75
CA PRO A 373 8.36 -9.21 -17.01
C PRO A 373 8.95 -7.89 -17.50
N SER A 374 9.50 -7.10 -16.58
CA SER A 374 10.13 -5.81 -16.88
C SER A 374 11.47 -5.70 -16.18
N LYS A 375 12.23 -4.64 -16.52
CA LYS A 375 13.33 -4.23 -15.65
C LYS A 375 12.78 -3.87 -14.27
N GLY A 376 13.53 -4.25 -13.24
CA GLY A 376 13.23 -3.89 -11.86
C GLY A 376 13.77 -2.51 -11.48
N ILE A 377 13.86 -2.28 -10.18
CA ILE A 377 14.49 -1.12 -9.55
C ILE A 377 15.62 -1.60 -8.63
N ASP A 378 16.49 -0.69 -8.20
CA ASP A 378 17.59 -1.00 -7.27
C ASP A 378 18.40 -2.24 -7.71
N SER A 379 18.40 -3.30 -6.88
CA SER A 379 19.09 -4.57 -7.16
C SER A 379 18.55 -5.31 -8.40
N GLY A 380 17.33 -4.99 -8.85
CA GLY A 380 16.69 -5.53 -10.04
C GLY A 380 16.83 -4.67 -11.30
N ALA A 381 17.43 -3.48 -11.23
CA ALA A 381 17.45 -2.52 -12.34
C ALA A 381 18.06 -3.07 -13.66
N GLY A 382 19.00 -4.02 -13.54
CA GLY A 382 19.65 -4.69 -14.68
C GLY A 382 18.98 -5.99 -15.14
N ILE A 383 17.95 -6.46 -14.44
CA ILE A 383 17.37 -7.80 -14.65
C ILE A 383 15.93 -7.63 -15.18
N THR A 384 15.64 -8.25 -16.32
CA THR A 384 14.25 -8.35 -16.81
C THR A 384 13.61 -9.58 -16.19
N GLY A 385 12.57 -9.37 -15.39
CA GLY A 385 11.96 -10.43 -14.61
C GLY A 385 10.72 -9.99 -13.84
N PHE A 386 10.38 -10.76 -12.82
CA PHE A 386 9.30 -10.47 -11.89
C PHE A 386 9.81 -10.42 -10.46
N ASP A 387 9.26 -9.52 -9.63
CA ASP A 387 9.20 -9.74 -8.19
C ASP A 387 7.85 -10.35 -7.79
N CYS A 388 7.67 -10.56 -6.49
CA CYS A 388 6.50 -11.22 -5.93
C CYS A 388 5.18 -10.53 -6.32
N SER A 389 5.07 -9.23 -6.06
CA SER A 389 3.85 -8.46 -6.32
C SER A 389 3.65 -8.15 -7.80
N GLY A 390 4.72 -8.02 -8.58
CA GLY A 390 4.74 -7.90 -10.04
C GLY A 390 4.20 -9.14 -10.75
N LEU A 391 4.53 -10.35 -10.28
CA LEU A 391 3.96 -11.59 -10.83
C LEU A 391 2.45 -11.69 -10.57
N VAL A 392 2.02 -11.30 -9.36
CA VAL A 392 0.61 -11.32 -8.97
C VAL A 392 -0.19 -10.32 -9.81
N LEU A 393 0.24 -9.05 -9.89
CA LEU A 393 -0.48 -8.05 -10.69
C LEU A 393 -0.54 -8.45 -12.17
N TYR A 394 0.55 -9.00 -12.74
CA TYR A 394 0.57 -9.48 -14.14
C TYR A 394 -0.46 -10.59 -14.39
N SER A 395 -0.57 -11.52 -13.44
CA SER A 395 -1.47 -12.66 -13.53
C SER A 395 -2.93 -12.18 -13.51
N PHE A 396 -3.27 -11.31 -12.56
CA PHE A 396 -4.61 -10.77 -12.35
C PHE A 396 -5.04 -9.75 -13.41
N ALA A 397 -4.10 -9.01 -14.00
CA ALA A 397 -4.37 -8.05 -15.08
C ALA A 397 -5.07 -8.68 -16.29
N GLY A 398 -4.86 -9.99 -16.53
CA GLY A 398 -5.48 -10.73 -17.63
C GLY A 398 -7.00 -10.74 -17.62
N VAL A 399 -7.63 -10.59 -16.46
CA VAL A 399 -9.09 -10.54 -16.31
C VAL A 399 -9.59 -9.14 -15.92
N GLY A 400 -8.74 -8.12 -16.03
CA GLY A 400 -9.06 -6.73 -15.69
C GLY A 400 -8.93 -6.38 -14.20
N ILE A 401 -8.40 -7.28 -13.36
CA ILE A 401 -8.16 -6.97 -11.95
C ILE A 401 -6.86 -6.14 -11.85
N LYS A 402 -7.00 -4.84 -11.59
CA LYS A 402 -5.87 -3.91 -11.36
C LYS A 402 -5.34 -4.10 -9.95
N LEU A 403 -4.05 -4.33 -9.81
CA LEU A 403 -3.36 -4.42 -8.52
C LEU A 403 -2.16 -3.46 -8.51
N PRO A 404 -1.90 -2.77 -7.39
CA PRO A 404 -0.71 -1.94 -7.23
C PRO A 404 0.54 -2.81 -7.17
N HIS A 405 1.69 -2.25 -7.52
CA HIS A 405 2.98 -2.96 -7.52
C HIS A 405 3.69 -2.83 -6.16
N TYR A 406 3.00 -3.30 -5.11
CA TYR A 406 3.52 -3.47 -3.76
C TYR A 406 2.64 -4.47 -3.00
N SER A 407 3.25 -5.49 -2.36
CA SER A 407 2.49 -6.57 -1.71
C SER A 407 1.61 -6.05 -0.56
N GLY A 408 2.08 -5.10 0.25
CA GLY A 408 1.30 -4.54 1.35
C GLY A 408 0.02 -3.83 0.88
N SER A 409 0.08 -3.17 -0.28
CA SER A 409 -1.11 -2.53 -0.88
C SER A 409 -2.06 -3.54 -1.48
N GLN A 410 -1.54 -4.56 -2.16
CA GLN A 410 -2.34 -5.67 -2.63
C GLN A 410 -3.10 -6.32 -1.47
N TYR A 411 -2.44 -6.48 -0.31
CA TYR A 411 -3.06 -7.02 0.89
C TYR A 411 -4.23 -6.16 1.39
N ASN A 412 -4.23 -4.85 1.18
CA ASN A 412 -5.35 -3.97 1.59
C ASN A 412 -6.56 -4.04 0.63
N LEU A 413 -6.41 -4.65 -0.54
CA LEU A 413 -7.48 -4.85 -1.50
C LEU A 413 -8.18 -6.20 -1.32
N GLY A 414 -9.28 -6.40 -2.05
CA GLY A 414 -10.02 -7.66 -2.11
C GLY A 414 -10.65 -8.10 -0.78
N ARG A 415 -11.27 -9.29 -0.79
CA ARG A 415 -11.92 -9.86 0.41
C ARG A 415 -10.94 -10.72 1.21
N LYS A 416 -10.89 -10.51 2.52
CA LYS A 416 -10.09 -11.32 3.45
C LYS A 416 -10.75 -12.68 3.68
N ILE A 417 -9.95 -13.75 3.56
CA ILE A 417 -10.34 -15.13 3.84
C ILE A 417 -9.38 -15.66 4.90
N PRO A 418 -9.85 -16.29 5.99
CA PRO A 418 -8.94 -16.90 6.96
C PRO A 418 -7.95 -17.83 6.23
N SER A 419 -6.66 -17.76 6.55
CA SER A 419 -5.63 -18.52 5.80
C SER A 419 -5.87 -20.03 5.85
N ALA A 420 -6.48 -20.54 6.93
CA ALA A 420 -6.90 -21.94 7.03
C ALA A 420 -8.00 -22.36 6.03
N GLN A 421 -8.67 -21.40 5.39
CA GLN A 421 -9.73 -21.60 4.39
C GLN A 421 -9.28 -21.18 2.99
N MET A 422 -7.98 -21.00 2.76
CA MET A 422 -7.46 -20.62 1.46
C MET A 422 -7.87 -21.63 0.38
N ARG A 423 -8.30 -21.12 -0.77
CA ARG A 423 -8.69 -21.90 -1.95
C ARG A 423 -7.80 -21.53 -3.12
N ARG A 424 -7.66 -22.46 -4.06
CA ARG A 424 -6.97 -22.21 -5.33
C ARG A 424 -7.43 -20.88 -5.94
N GLY A 425 -6.47 -20.00 -6.24
CA GLY A 425 -6.69 -18.64 -6.74
C GLY A 425 -6.69 -17.55 -5.68
N ASP A 426 -6.76 -17.89 -4.38
CA ASP A 426 -6.52 -16.93 -3.30
C ASP A 426 -5.04 -16.55 -3.27
N VAL A 427 -4.76 -15.36 -2.75
CA VAL A 427 -3.41 -14.79 -2.72
C VAL A 427 -2.89 -14.77 -1.28
N ILE A 428 -1.75 -15.41 -1.06
CA ILE A 428 -1.11 -15.56 0.25
C ILE A 428 -0.15 -14.40 0.45
N PHE A 429 -0.10 -13.85 1.67
CA PHE A 429 0.78 -12.74 2.02
C PHE A 429 1.65 -13.10 3.22
N TYR A 430 2.82 -12.48 3.29
CA TYR A 430 3.80 -12.66 4.35
C TYR A 430 4.28 -11.33 4.92
N GLY A 431 4.77 -11.34 6.15
CA GLY A 431 5.30 -10.16 6.83
C GLY A 431 4.22 -9.30 7.50
N PRO A 432 4.64 -8.33 8.33
CA PRO A 432 3.74 -7.33 8.90
C PRO A 432 2.96 -6.61 7.79
N GLY A 433 1.62 -6.57 7.92
CA GLY A 433 0.76 -5.94 6.91
C GLY A 433 0.79 -6.58 5.51
N GLY A 434 1.32 -7.80 5.37
CA GLY A 434 1.52 -8.44 4.06
C GLY A 434 2.62 -7.79 3.23
N SER A 435 3.53 -7.05 3.87
CA SER A 435 4.52 -6.22 3.19
C SER A 435 5.71 -7.00 2.62
N GLN A 436 6.02 -8.21 3.12
CA GLN A 436 7.25 -8.92 2.76
C GLN A 436 7.17 -9.64 1.42
N HIS A 437 6.15 -10.47 1.23
CA HIS A 437 6.05 -11.38 0.10
C HIS A 437 4.59 -11.69 -0.22
N VAL A 438 4.34 -12.08 -1.46
CA VAL A 438 3.00 -12.43 -1.94
C VAL A 438 3.06 -13.53 -2.99
N THR A 439 2.12 -14.48 -2.92
CA THR A 439 2.07 -15.66 -3.80
C THR A 439 0.64 -16.02 -4.18
N ILE A 440 0.46 -16.76 -5.28
CA ILE A 440 -0.85 -17.27 -5.71
C ILE A 440 -1.01 -18.70 -5.24
N TYR A 441 -2.02 -18.99 -4.41
CA TYR A 441 -2.29 -20.35 -3.95
C TYR A 441 -2.85 -21.20 -5.08
N LEU A 442 -2.28 -22.38 -5.30
CA LEU A 442 -2.65 -23.29 -6.39
C LEU A 442 -3.59 -24.42 -5.93
N GLY A 443 -3.90 -24.51 -4.64
CA GLY A 443 -4.49 -25.72 -4.06
C GLY A 443 -3.41 -26.71 -3.62
N ASP A 444 -3.82 -27.79 -2.94
CA ASP A 444 -2.95 -28.92 -2.58
C ASP A 444 -1.65 -28.53 -1.85
N GLY A 445 -1.67 -27.45 -1.07
CA GLY A 445 -0.49 -26.96 -0.35
C GLY A 445 0.61 -26.40 -1.25
N GLN A 446 0.30 -26.03 -2.49
CA GLN A 446 1.24 -25.46 -3.47
C GLN A 446 0.94 -23.98 -3.71
N MET A 447 1.97 -23.19 -3.98
CA MET A 447 1.86 -21.78 -4.37
C MET A 447 2.80 -21.42 -5.51
N LEU A 448 2.37 -20.49 -6.36
CA LEU A 448 3.18 -19.87 -7.40
C LEU A 448 3.80 -18.58 -6.86
N GLU A 449 5.11 -18.44 -7.01
CA GLU A 449 5.86 -17.30 -6.49
C GLU A 449 7.01 -16.85 -7.42
N ALA A 450 7.39 -15.57 -7.30
CA ALA A 450 8.68 -15.04 -7.71
C ALA A 450 9.49 -14.76 -6.43
N PRO A 451 10.40 -15.67 -6.01
CA PRO A 451 10.83 -15.75 -4.62
C PRO A 451 11.89 -14.71 -4.21
N ASP A 452 13.09 -14.76 -4.81
CA ASP A 452 14.23 -13.90 -4.42
C ASP A 452 15.30 -13.86 -5.52
N ILE A 453 16.28 -12.97 -5.37
CA ILE A 453 17.41 -12.77 -6.28
C ILE A 453 18.13 -14.08 -6.57
N GLY A 454 18.47 -14.30 -7.85
CA GLY A 454 19.14 -15.51 -8.33
C GLY A 454 18.21 -16.70 -8.55
N LEU A 455 16.95 -16.61 -8.15
CA LEU A 455 15.92 -17.61 -8.40
C LEU A 455 15.00 -17.19 -9.56
N LYS A 456 14.03 -18.05 -9.86
CA LYS A 456 13.08 -17.91 -10.96
C LYS A 456 11.66 -18.11 -10.45
N VAL A 457 10.69 -17.61 -11.19
CA VAL A 457 9.27 -17.93 -10.98
C VAL A 457 9.11 -19.45 -10.93
N ARG A 458 8.46 -19.94 -9.88
CA ARG A 458 8.36 -21.37 -9.60
C ARG A 458 7.08 -21.69 -8.83
N VAL A 459 6.74 -22.97 -8.83
CA VAL A 459 5.84 -23.54 -7.84
C VAL A 459 6.64 -24.02 -6.65
N ALA A 460 6.16 -23.74 -5.44
CA ALA A 460 6.76 -24.18 -4.19
C ALA A 460 5.68 -24.64 -3.20
N PRO A 461 6.03 -25.48 -2.20
CA PRO A 461 5.12 -25.75 -1.09
C PRO A 461 4.79 -24.47 -0.32
N VAL A 462 3.55 -24.36 0.16
CA VAL A 462 3.10 -23.25 1.00
C VAL A 462 3.95 -23.18 2.27
N ARG A 463 4.49 -21.99 2.54
CA ARG A 463 5.19 -21.67 3.79
C ARG A 463 4.20 -20.98 4.73
N THR A 464 4.27 -21.28 6.03
CA THR A 464 3.36 -20.70 7.03
C THR A 464 4.04 -19.73 8.00
N SER A 465 5.37 -19.76 8.12
CA SER A 465 6.12 -18.80 8.93
C SER A 465 5.95 -17.40 8.36
N GLY A 466 5.60 -16.42 9.20
CA GLY A 466 5.34 -15.04 8.77
C GLY A 466 4.11 -14.87 7.87
N MET A 467 3.30 -15.92 7.64
CA MET A 467 2.09 -15.81 6.83
C MET A 467 1.04 -14.99 7.56
N THR A 468 0.35 -14.10 6.85
CA THR A 468 -0.74 -13.31 7.40
C THR A 468 -1.91 -14.20 7.86
N PRO A 469 -2.71 -13.78 8.85
CA PRO A 469 -3.86 -14.55 9.33
C PRO A 469 -4.98 -14.68 8.28
N TYR A 470 -4.95 -13.83 7.24
CA TYR A 470 -5.86 -13.88 6.11
C TYR A 470 -5.10 -13.97 4.79
N VAL A 471 -5.63 -14.74 3.84
CA VAL A 471 -5.34 -14.61 2.41
C VAL A 471 -6.34 -13.65 1.78
N VAL A 472 -6.07 -13.18 0.56
CA VAL A 472 -6.98 -12.29 -0.17
C VAL A 472 -7.61 -12.99 -1.36
N ARG A 473 -8.92 -12.84 -1.50
CA ARG A 473 -9.68 -13.24 -2.68
C ARG A 473 -10.05 -12.01 -3.50
N TYR A 474 -9.58 -11.97 -4.75
CA TYR A 474 -9.95 -10.93 -5.72
C TYR A 474 -11.08 -11.36 -6.67
N ILE A 475 -11.33 -12.67 -6.82
CA ILE A 475 -12.33 -13.22 -7.73
C ILE A 475 -13.22 -14.20 -6.96
N GLU A 476 -14.52 -13.95 -6.95
CA GLU A 476 -15.50 -14.79 -6.24
C GLU A 476 -16.01 -15.94 -7.12
N TRP A 477 -16.07 -17.15 -6.57
CA TRP A 477 -16.61 -18.34 -7.24
C TRP A 477 -17.10 -19.44 -6.31
#